data_AF-A0AAD6FWD7-F1
#
_entry.id   AF-A0AAD6FWD7-F1
#
_cell.length_a   1.000
_cell.length_b   1.000
_cell.length_c   1.000
_cell.angle_alpha   90.00
_cell.angle_beta   90.00
_cell.angle_gamma   90.00
#
_symmetry.space_group_name_H-M   'P 1'
#
loop_
_entity.id
_entity.type
_entity.pdbx_description
1 polymer ?
#
loop_
_entity_poly.entity_id
_entity_poly.type
_entity_poly.pdbx_seq_one_letter_code
_entity_poly.pdbx_strand_id
1 'polypeptide(L)'
;MLRIYTCSKEKDKELSPKDATIMLSDSDTSSDFKPTDHRPIKHSTLNDDAASPRGSEKEVHYVKFRRVNIVQDVLNVFMDPRVMEVQLIMELINEKALDGEGVSREVYSAFWELFLQQCEGEDERVPRLRPDYSEKEWQAVGRVWIKGYMDHNIIPIRLSPAFILSCCQGVSSVDEELLMMSFLRYLSVTERESVEKVLEGNLEEIDEEDLLDLFSRMGSHCLPSKDNIRAAIVVMAHKALLQEPKFIIDCFHSSIHNAVPRLLTKESIMELYENKRPTNRKVAQMIKPSNESLNPQEQAVLTYLLRYVRSLDQRKLEIFLRFCTGSSVLCKDSIEVTFNRLCGLSRRPVAHTCGAVLELPCTYSSYPDFRAELDSVLSGDCFTMDIL
;
A
#
# COMPACT_ATOMS: atom_id res chain seq x y z
N MET A 1 -12.66 23.40 2.63
CA MET A 1 -12.10 22.79 1.39
C MET A 1 -10.64 22.50 1.69
N LEU A 2 -10.32 21.23 1.93
CA LEU A 2 -8.97 20.76 2.26
C LEU A 2 -8.09 20.86 0.99
N ARG A 3 -6.78 21.08 1.11
CA ARG A 3 -5.87 21.16 -0.04
C ARG A 3 -4.58 20.41 0.27
N ILE A 4 -4.26 19.40 -0.54
CA ILE A 4 -3.03 18.61 -0.49
C ILE A 4 -2.27 18.88 -1.79
N TYR A 5 -0.97 19.17 -1.75
CA TYR A 5 -0.29 19.65 -2.96
C TYR A 5 0.75 18.66 -3.50
N THR A 6 0.88 18.56 -4.82
CA THR A 6 1.90 17.73 -5.50
C THR A 6 2.86 18.62 -6.29
N CYS A 7 4.11 18.16 -6.48
CA CYS A 7 5.20 18.99 -7.03
C CYS A 7 5.23 18.96 -8.57
N SER A 8 5.24 20.14 -9.19
CA SER A 8 5.55 20.36 -10.60
C SER A 8 7.06 20.52 -10.77
N LYS A 9 7.74 19.61 -11.47
CA LYS A 9 9.08 19.90 -12.02
C LYS A 9 8.90 20.60 -13.36
N GLU A 10 9.04 21.92 -13.38
CA GLU A 10 9.26 22.66 -14.63
C GLU A 10 10.61 22.22 -15.24
N LYS A 11 10.54 21.61 -16.42
CA LYS A 11 11.65 21.60 -17.36
C LYS A 11 11.26 22.51 -18.51
N ASP A 12 11.81 23.71 -18.52
CA ASP A 12 11.87 24.54 -19.71
C ASP A 12 12.62 23.77 -20.81
N LYS A 13 11.88 23.38 -21.84
CA LYS A 13 12.43 23.17 -23.18
C LYS A 13 11.55 23.94 -24.14
N GLU A 14 12.05 25.09 -24.58
CA GLU A 14 11.57 25.78 -25.77
C GLU A 14 11.48 24.80 -26.94
N LEU A 15 10.29 24.60 -27.49
CA LEU A 15 10.10 23.97 -28.79
C LEU A 15 9.54 25.02 -29.75
N SER A 16 10.39 25.45 -30.69
CA SER A 16 10.02 26.28 -31.84
C SER A 16 9.10 25.50 -32.80
N PRO A 17 8.01 26.09 -33.31
CA PRO A 17 7.12 25.43 -34.26
C PRO A 17 7.56 25.68 -35.71
N LYS A 18 7.74 24.62 -36.50
CA LYS A 18 7.66 24.66 -37.97
C LYS A 18 7.02 23.39 -38.52
N ASP A 19 5.81 23.56 -39.02
CA ASP A 19 5.19 22.99 -40.22
C ASP A 19 5.62 21.59 -40.69
N ALA A 20 4.67 20.66 -40.78
CA ALA A 20 3.93 20.41 -42.03
C ALA A 20 3.20 19.05 -42.02
N THR A 21 1.91 19.11 -42.32
CA THR A 21 1.01 18.02 -42.75
C THR A 21 1.55 17.25 -43.97
N ILE A 22 1.25 15.94 -44.07
CA ILE A 22 0.87 15.12 -45.27
C ILE A 22 0.82 13.65 -44.80
N MET A 23 -0.35 13.00 -44.66
CA MET A 23 -1.15 12.24 -45.66
C MET A 23 -0.46 10.98 -46.25
N LEU A 24 -1.20 9.88 -46.16
CA LEU A 24 -0.94 8.49 -46.54
C LEU A 24 -0.69 8.29 -48.06
N SER A 25 0.15 7.31 -48.41
CA SER A 25 -0.09 6.39 -49.55
C SER A 25 0.88 5.20 -49.54
N ASP A 26 0.38 4.09 -50.07
CA ASP A 26 0.85 2.71 -50.02
C ASP A 26 2.06 2.33 -50.91
N SER A 27 2.57 1.12 -50.59
CA SER A 27 2.94 0.00 -51.48
C SER A 27 4.30 -0.05 -52.21
N ASP A 28 4.87 -1.26 -52.06
CA ASP A 28 5.56 -2.10 -53.06
C ASP A 28 7.09 -2.11 -53.24
N THR A 29 7.65 -3.21 -52.70
CA THR A 29 8.50 -4.23 -53.37
C THR A 29 9.99 -3.99 -53.70
N SER A 30 10.75 -5.06 -53.37
CA SER A 30 11.81 -5.69 -54.19
C SER A 30 13.31 -5.43 -53.88
N SER A 31 13.87 -6.41 -53.15
CA SER A 31 15.07 -7.22 -53.47
C SER A 31 16.49 -6.62 -53.55
N ASP A 32 17.34 -7.16 -52.67
CA ASP A 32 18.68 -7.74 -52.87
C ASP A 32 19.73 -7.02 -53.73
N PHE A 33 20.91 -6.75 -53.12
CA PHE A 33 22.20 -7.26 -53.61
C PHE A 33 23.33 -7.07 -52.57
N LYS A 34 24.08 -8.15 -52.28
CA LYS A 34 25.43 -8.13 -51.66
C LYS A 34 26.48 -8.31 -52.76
N PRO A 35 27.71 -7.81 -52.54
CA PRO A 35 28.85 -8.73 -52.61
C PRO A 35 29.93 -8.54 -51.52
N THR A 36 30.54 -9.68 -51.18
CA THR A 36 31.83 -9.96 -50.52
C THR A 36 33.02 -9.26 -51.21
N ASP A 37 34.26 -9.13 -50.74
CA ASP A 37 35.08 -9.66 -49.65
C ASP A 37 36.35 -8.76 -49.58
N HIS A 38 37.12 -8.77 -48.48
CA HIS A 38 38.60 -8.61 -48.41
C HIS A 38 39.07 -8.12 -47.03
N ARG A 39 39.69 -9.03 -46.28
CA ARG A 39 40.57 -8.72 -45.12
C ARG A 39 41.92 -8.16 -45.61
N PRO A 40 42.55 -7.31 -44.78
CA PRO A 40 43.81 -7.76 -44.17
C PRO A 40 43.89 -7.48 -42.66
N ILE A 41 44.71 -8.31 -42.01
CA ILE A 41 44.94 -8.37 -40.56
C ILE A 41 45.97 -7.30 -40.14
N LYS A 42 45.73 -6.72 -38.96
CA LYS A 42 46.67 -6.29 -37.89
C LYS A 42 46.50 -4.82 -37.48
N HIS A 43 45.94 -4.57 -36.30
CA HIS A 43 46.71 -4.26 -35.09
C HIS A 43 45.77 -4.07 -33.89
N SER A 44 46.11 -4.74 -32.80
CA SER A 44 45.46 -4.66 -31.50
C SER A 44 45.49 -3.25 -30.91
N THR A 45 44.32 -2.70 -30.58
CA THR A 45 44.15 -1.72 -29.50
C THR A 45 42.81 -2.01 -28.83
N LEU A 46 42.89 -2.33 -27.54
CA LEU A 46 41.75 -2.53 -26.64
C LEU A 46 41.06 -1.18 -26.45
N ASN A 47 39.81 -1.06 -26.89
CA ASN A 47 38.85 -0.09 -26.36
C ASN A 47 37.63 -0.90 -25.91
N ASP A 48 37.56 -1.13 -24.59
CA ASP A 48 36.36 -1.60 -23.91
C ASP A 48 35.35 -0.44 -23.86
N ASP A 49 34.63 -0.21 -24.96
CA ASP A 49 33.36 0.49 -24.91
C ASP A 49 32.28 -0.52 -24.52
N ALA A 50 32.17 -0.76 -23.21
CA ALA A 50 31.03 -1.42 -22.62
C ALA A 50 29.78 -0.55 -22.89
N ALA A 51 29.08 -0.87 -23.97
CA ALA A 51 27.75 -0.35 -24.24
C ALA A 51 26.85 -0.66 -23.04
N SER A 52 26.58 0.38 -22.26
CA SER A 52 25.55 0.34 -21.21
C SER A 52 24.23 -0.10 -21.87
N PRO A 53 23.51 -1.10 -21.34
CA PRO A 53 22.22 -1.48 -21.91
C PRO A 53 21.29 -0.28 -21.74
N ARG A 54 20.93 0.37 -22.85
CA ARG A 54 19.82 1.32 -22.87
C ARG A 54 18.59 0.53 -22.42
N GLY A 55 18.13 0.77 -21.20
CA GLY A 55 16.87 0.24 -20.73
C GLY A 55 15.78 0.67 -21.71
N SER A 56 15.02 -0.29 -22.25
CA SER A 56 13.81 0.01 -23.00
C SER A 56 12.90 0.84 -22.10
N GLU A 57 12.54 2.06 -22.51
CA GLU A 57 11.52 2.84 -21.82
C GLU A 57 10.24 2.01 -21.77
N LYS A 58 9.72 1.80 -20.56
CA LYS A 58 8.43 1.10 -20.39
C LYS A 58 7.34 1.96 -21.04
N GLU A 59 6.41 1.31 -21.71
CA GLU A 59 5.20 1.98 -22.21
C GLU A 59 4.46 2.66 -21.04
N VAL A 60 4.01 3.89 -21.27
CA VAL A 60 3.34 4.72 -20.25
C VAL A 60 1.83 4.75 -20.54
N HIS A 61 1.03 4.39 -19.54
CA HIS A 61 -0.44 4.40 -19.61
C HIS A 61 -1.03 5.37 -18.59
N TYR A 62 -1.91 6.25 -19.05
CA TYR A 62 -2.61 7.22 -18.22
C TYR A 62 -3.98 6.69 -17.82
N VAL A 63 -4.27 6.69 -16.53
CA VAL A 63 -5.52 6.15 -15.97
C VAL A 63 -6.14 7.13 -14.98
N LYS A 64 -7.47 7.22 -14.99
CA LYS A 64 -8.23 8.12 -14.13
C LYS A 64 -9.15 7.34 -13.21
N PHE A 65 -9.19 7.73 -11.94
CA PHE A 65 -9.97 7.06 -10.90
C PHE A 65 -10.89 8.03 -10.17
N ARG A 66 -12.07 7.54 -9.78
CA ARG A 66 -12.98 8.27 -8.90
C ARG A 66 -12.76 7.81 -7.47
N ARG A 67 -12.45 8.73 -6.55
CA ARG A 67 -12.28 8.42 -5.12
C ARG A 67 -13.49 7.68 -4.54
N VAL A 68 -14.69 8.10 -4.91
CA VAL A 68 -15.97 7.47 -4.48
C VAL A 68 -16.19 6.05 -5.01
N ASN A 69 -15.47 5.65 -6.05
CA ASN A 69 -15.60 4.34 -6.70
C ASN A 69 -14.24 3.66 -6.91
N ILE A 70 -13.28 3.95 -6.03
CA ILE A 70 -11.86 3.62 -6.26
C ILE A 70 -11.63 2.12 -6.39
N VAL A 71 -12.35 1.29 -5.62
CA VAL A 71 -12.23 -0.17 -5.68
C VAL A 71 -12.58 -0.67 -7.08
N GLN A 72 -13.76 -0.29 -7.59
CA GLN A 72 -14.20 -0.76 -8.90
C GLN A 72 -13.39 -0.17 -10.05
N ASP A 73 -13.03 1.12 -9.98
CA ASP A 73 -12.26 1.78 -11.04
C ASP A 73 -10.85 1.18 -11.15
N VAL A 74 -10.19 0.92 -10.01
CA VAL A 74 -8.89 0.22 -9.98
C VAL A 74 -9.05 -1.20 -10.51
N LEU A 75 -10.04 -1.97 -10.07
CA LEU A 75 -10.23 -3.33 -10.59
C LEU A 75 -10.43 -3.35 -12.10
N ASN A 76 -11.23 -2.44 -12.65
CA ASN A 76 -11.47 -2.38 -14.09
C ASN A 76 -10.17 -2.19 -14.89
N VAL A 77 -9.24 -1.35 -14.41
CA VAL A 77 -7.91 -1.19 -15.02
C VAL A 77 -7.09 -2.47 -14.88
N PHE A 78 -7.11 -3.07 -13.70
CA PHE A 78 -6.31 -4.26 -13.37
C PHE A 78 -6.89 -5.58 -13.87
N MET A 79 -8.07 -5.58 -14.48
CA MET A 79 -8.61 -6.74 -15.22
C MET A 79 -7.73 -7.12 -16.42
N ASP A 80 -7.03 -6.14 -17.00
CA ASP A 80 -6.06 -6.38 -18.08
C ASP A 80 -4.68 -6.74 -17.50
N PRO A 81 -4.14 -7.96 -17.74
CA PRO A 81 -2.84 -8.35 -17.21
C PRO A 81 -1.67 -7.52 -17.74
N ARG A 82 -1.83 -6.85 -18.89
CA ARG A 82 -0.79 -5.98 -19.48
C ARG A 82 -0.43 -4.78 -18.58
N VAL A 83 -1.30 -4.45 -17.62
CA VAL A 83 -1.03 -3.44 -16.59
C VAL A 83 0.28 -3.69 -15.82
N MET A 84 0.73 -4.95 -15.76
CA MET A 84 1.97 -5.33 -15.07
C MET A 84 3.24 -4.97 -15.86
N GLU A 85 3.10 -4.72 -17.17
CA GLU A 85 4.23 -4.50 -18.09
C GLU A 85 4.49 -3.00 -18.33
N VAL A 86 3.55 -2.15 -17.94
CA VAL A 86 3.56 -0.71 -18.22
C VAL A 86 3.83 0.13 -16.97
N GLN A 87 4.25 1.37 -17.21
CA GLN A 87 4.24 2.42 -16.20
C GLN A 87 2.87 3.07 -16.17
N LEU A 88 2.20 3.04 -15.01
CA LEU A 88 0.93 3.74 -14.82
C LEU A 88 1.19 5.16 -14.33
N ILE A 89 0.49 6.12 -14.92
CA ILE A 89 0.36 7.49 -14.44
C ILE A 89 -1.10 7.67 -14.01
N MET A 90 -1.32 7.92 -12.72
CA MET A 90 -2.65 7.90 -12.12
C MET A 90 -3.17 9.32 -11.85
N GLU A 91 -4.45 9.55 -12.13
CA GLU A 91 -5.14 10.81 -11.83
C GLU A 91 -6.40 10.51 -11.01
N LEU A 92 -6.68 11.35 -10.02
CA LEU A 92 -7.97 11.35 -9.32
C LEU A 92 -8.87 12.43 -9.93
N ILE A 93 -10.06 12.00 -10.38
CA ILE A 93 -10.99 12.90 -11.07
C ILE A 93 -11.43 14.02 -10.12
N ASN A 94 -11.44 15.25 -10.64
CA ASN A 94 -11.73 16.51 -9.93
C ASN A 94 -10.65 16.95 -8.92
N GLU A 95 -9.46 16.35 -8.97
CA GLU A 95 -8.30 16.76 -8.19
C GLU A 95 -7.23 17.28 -9.15
N LYS A 96 -6.65 18.44 -8.84
CA LYS A 96 -5.59 19.03 -9.66
C LYS A 96 -4.26 18.49 -9.13
N ALA A 97 -3.90 17.26 -9.49
CA ALA A 97 -2.64 16.64 -9.09
C ALA A 97 -1.96 15.95 -10.28
N LEU A 98 -0.64 16.07 -10.33
CA LEU A 98 0.23 15.34 -11.25
C LEU A 98 0.84 14.19 -10.47
N ASP A 99 0.90 13.02 -11.07
CA ASP A 99 1.44 11.85 -10.41
C ASP A 99 2.98 11.89 -10.35
N GLY A 100 3.51 12.57 -9.34
CA GLY A 100 4.89 12.46 -8.90
C GLY A 100 5.06 11.38 -7.83
N GLU A 101 4.46 10.20 -8.03
CA GLU A 101 4.32 9.07 -7.09
C GLU A 101 3.34 9.26 -5.92
N GLY A 102 2.95 10.49 -5.59
CA GLY A 102 2.06 10.75 -4.46
C GLY A 102 0.62 10.31 -4.73
N VAL A 103 0.17 10.46 -5.99
CA VAL A 103 -1.20 10.13 -6.40
C VAL A 103 -1.36 8.62 -6.53
N SER A 104 -0.42 7.94 -7.18
CA SER A 104 -0.43 6.49 -7.27
C SER A 104 -0.37 5.80 -5.90
N ARG A 105 0.46 6.30 -4.96
CA ARG A 105 0.45 5.82 -3.56
C ARG A 105 -0.92 5.96 -2.92
N GLU A 106 -1.55 7.10 -3.11
CA GLU A 106 -2.89 7.39 -2.58
C GLU A 106 -3.94 6.46 -3.18
N VAL A 107 -3.89 6.19 -4.50
CA VAL A 107 -4.80 5.26 -5.19
C VAL A 107 -4.66 3.84 -4.63
N TYR A 108 -3.43 3.30 -4.52
CA TYR A 108 -3.22 1.97 -3.96
C TYR A 108 -3.68 1.89 -2.49
N SER A 109 -3.40 2.91 -1.70
CA SER A 109 -3.78 2.94 -0.28
C SER A 109 -5.29 3.04 -0.10
N ALA A 110 -5.96 3.88 -0.90
CA ALA A 110 -7.42 4.01 -0.93
C ALA A 110 -8.09 2.70 -1.35
N PHE A 111 -7.55 2.04 -2.38
CA PHE A 111 -8.02 0.73 -2.81
C PHE A 111 -7.99 -0.26 -1.65
N TRP A 112 -6.84 -0.43 -1.00
CA TRP A 112 -6.70 -1.43 0.07
C TRP A 112 -7.56 -1.10 1.28
N GLU A 113 -7.64 0.15 1.71
CA GLU A 113 -8.48 0.54 2.83
C GLU A 113 -9.95 0.15 2.62
N LEU A 114 -10.50 0.43 1.44
CA LEU A 114 -11.91 0.12 1.14
C LEU A 114 -12.15 -1.33 0.75
N PHE A 115 -11.18 -1.99 0.12
CA PHE A 115 -11.28 -3.41 -0.20
C PHE A 115 -11.24 -4.27 1.08
N LEU A 116 -10.35 -3.95 2.02
CA LEU A 116 -10.21 -4.68 3.29
C LEU A 116 -11.46 -4.59 4.18
N GLN A 117 -12.28 -3.54 4.04
CA GLN A 117 -13.58 -3.43 4.72
C GLN A 117 -14.60 -4.45 4.22
N GLN A 118 -14.38 -5.05 3.05
CA GLN A 118 -15.24 -6.07 2.45
C GLN A 118 -14.74 -7.50 2.74
N CYS A 119 -13.62 -7.63 3.44
CA CYS A 119 -13.02 -8.89 3.86
C CYS A 119 -13.50 -9.30 5.26
N GLU A 120 -13.35 -10.59 5.59
CA GLU A 120 -13.66 -11.12 6.92
C GLU A 120 -12.47 -10.93 7.88
N GLY A 121 -12.74 -10.83 9.18
CA GLY A 121 -11.74 -10.71 10.26
C GLY A 121 -11.64 -9.30 10.89
N GLU A 122 -10.70 -9.09 11.81
CA GLU A 122 -10.67 -7.89 12.70
C GLU A 122 -9.38 -7.05 12.75
N ASP A 123 -8.22 -7.56 13.13
CA ASP A 123 -6.95 -6.86 12.88
C ASP A 123 -6.37 -7.31 11.54
N GLU A 124 -6.31 -8.63 11.36
CA GLU A 124 -6.05 -9.28 10.09
C GLU A 124 -7.35 -9.55 9.32
N ARG A 125 -7.26 -9.52 8.00
CA ARG A 125 -8.37 -9.74 7.06
C ARG A 125 -8.03 -10.87 6.11
N VAL A 126 -9.07 -11.59 5.72
CA VAL A 126 -9.01 -12.58 4.65
C VAL A 126 -10.13 -12.29 3.65
N PRO A 127 -9.84 -12.24 2.34
CA PRO A 127 -10.88 -12.08 1.34
C PRO A 127 -11.89 -13.24 1.39
N ARG A 128 -13.17 -12.92 1.28
CA ARG A 128 -14.26 -13.90 1.20
C ARG A 128 -14.74 -14.08 -0.23
N LEU A 129 -15.25 -15.28 -0.53
CA LEU A 129 -15.91 -15.53 -1.81
C LEU A 129 -17.10 -14.60 -2.02
N ARG A 130 -17.26 -14.19 -3.27
CA ARG A 130 -18.24 -13.21 -3.73
C ARG A 130 -18.91 -13.70 -4.99
N PRO A 131 -20.25 -13.66 -5.09
CA PRO A 131 -20.95 -14.13 -6.28
C PRO A 131 -20.70 -13.23 -7.49
N ASP A 132 -20.31 -11.98 -7.28
CA ASP A 132 -19.98 -11.01 -8.32
C ASP A 132 -18.51 -11.04 -8.76
N TYR A 133 -17.67 -11.89 -8.16
CA TYR A 133 -16.24 -12.02 -8.51
C TYR A 133 -15.97 -13.40 -9.11
N SER A 134 -15.43 -13.40 -10.33
CA SER A 134 -14.87 -14.58 -10.97
C SER A 134 -13.36 -14.68 -10.72
N GLU A 135 -12.71 -15.68 -11.32
CA GLU A 135 -11.25 -15.81 -11.34
C GLU A 135 -10.56 -14.51 -11.77
N LYS A 136 -11.10 -13.82 -12.78
CA LYS A 136 -10.47 -12.62 -13.34
C LYS A 136 -10.42 -11.47 -12.35
N GLU A 137 -11.51 -11.22 -11.60
CA GLU A 137 -11.56 -10.18 -10.58
C GLU A 137 -10.60 -10.49 -9.43
N TRP A 138 -10.53 -11.74 -8.98
CA TRP A 138 -9.58 -12.13 -7.93
C TRP A 138 -8.12 -12.03 -8.39
N GLN A 139 -7.82 -12.41 -9.63
CA GLN A 139 -6.50 -12.16 -10.23
C GLN A 139 -6.21 -10.67 -10.34
N ALA A 140 -7.19 -9.82 -10.67
CA ALA A 140 -7.02 -8.37 -10.71
C ALA A 140 -6.64 -7.82 -9.33
N VAL A 141 -7.29 -8.25 -8.24
CA VAL A 141 -6.89 -7.87 -6.88
C VAL A 141 -5.44 -8.30 -6.59
N GLY A 142 -5.05 -9.53 -6.96
CA GLY A 142 -3.67 -10.00 -6.85
C GLY A 142 -2.68 -9.12 -7.61
N ARG A 143 -3.02 -8.69 -8.83
CA ARG A 143 -2.21 -7.75 -9.62
C ARG A 143 -2.10 -6.36 -8.96
N VAL A 144 -3.18 -5.84 -8.37
CA VAL A 144 -3.13 -4.56 -7.64
C VAL A 144 -2.11 -4.62 -6.50
N TRP A 145 -2.06 -5.75 -5.77
CA TRP A 145 -1.07 -5.94 -4.72
C TRP A 145 0.35 -5.90 -5.28
N ILE A 146 0.63 -6.74 -6.27
CA ILE A 146 1.99 -6.85 -6.81
C ILE A 146 2.45 -5.55 -7.46
N LYS A 147 1.56 -4.86 -8.20
CA LYS A 147 1.90 -3.59 -8.84
C LYS A 147 2.15 -2.48 -7.82
N GLY A 148 1.31 -2.38 -6.78
CA GLY A 148 1.54 -1.43 -5.68
C GLY A 148 2.85 -1.67 -4.94
N TYR A 149 3.24 -2.93 -4.77
CA TYR A 149 4.54 -3.29 -4.20
C TYR A 149 5.69 -2.90 -5.13
N MET A 150 5.60 -3.21 -6.42
CA MET A 150 6.63 -2.87 -7.42
C MET A 150 6.82 -1.36 -7.59
N ASP A 151 5.73 -0.60 -7.63
CA ASP A 151 5.77 0.82 -7.92
C ASP A 151 6.21 1.64 -6.70
N HIS A 152 5.71 1.28 -5.50
CA HIS A 152 5.86 2.13 -4.31
C HIS A 152 6.16 1.38 -3.00
N ASN A 153 6.46 0.08 -3.06
CA ASN A 153 6.60 -0.78 -1.87
C ASN A 153 5.37 -0.75 -0.95
N ILE A 154 4.18 -0.53 -1.51
CA ILE A 154 2.92 -0.62 -0.77
C ILE A 154 2.53 -2.09 -0.67
N ILE A 155 2.19 -2.53 0.54
CA ILE A 155 1.63 -3.85 0.78
C ILE A 155 0.37 -3.74 1.64
N PRO A 156 -0.59 -4.65 1.46
CA PRO A 156 -1.77 -4.72 2.31
C PRO A 156 -1.43 -5.41 3.64
N ILE A 157 -0.78 -4.71 4.57
CA ILE A 157 -0.34 -5.25 5.89
C ILE A 157 -1.48 -5.78 6.79
N ARG A 158 -2.73 -5.56 6.41
CA ARG A 158 -3.90 -6.11 7.09
C ARG A 158 -4.42 -7.39 6.46
N LEU A 159 -3.97 -7.79 5.27
CA LEU A 159 -4.22 -9.17 4.85
C LEU A 159 -3.46 -10.10 5.80
N SER A 160 -4.04 -11.25 6.11
CA SER A 160 -3.40 -12.19 7.04
C SER A 160 -2.05 -12.67 6.48
N PRO A 161 -0.94 -12.64 7.25
CA PRO A 161 0.32 -13.23 6.85
C PRO A 161 0.21 -14.70 6.47
N ALA A 162 -0.65 -15.48 7.15
CA ALA A 162 -0.94 -16.86 6.75
C ALA A 162 -1.56 -16.94 5.35
N PHE A 163 -2.54 -16.08 5.05
CA PHE A 163 -3.14 -15.97 3.72
C PHE A 163 -2.09 -15.55 2.67
N ILE A 164 -1.27 -14.53 2.95
CA ILE A 164 -0.24 -14.05 2.03
C ILE A 164 0.84 -15.09 1.77
N LEU A 165 1.33 -15.78 2.81
CA LEU A 165 2.28 -16.87 2.66
C LEU A 165 1.70 -17.98 1.79
N SER A 166 0.43 -18.34 1.99
CA SER A 166 -0.24 -19.33 1.16
C SER A 166 -0.39 -18.90 -0.30
N CYS A 167 -0.60 -17.60 -0.57
CA CYS A 167 -0.61 -17.06 -1.94
C CYS A 167 0.77 -17.15 -2.59
N CYS A 168 1.86 -17.00 -1.84
CA CYS A 168 3.21 -17.08 -2.36
C CYS A 168 3.71 -18.51 -2.54
N GLN A 169 3.45 -19.39 -1.57
CA GLN A 169 4.11 -20.71 -1.44
C GLN A 169 3.14 -21.89 -1.33
N GLY A 170 1.84 -21.64 -1.39
CA GLY A 170 0.80 -22.65 -1.22
C GLY A 170 0.44 -22.89 0.25
N VAL A 171 -0.77 -23.43 0.46
CA VAL A 171 -1.38 -23.62 1.79
C VAL A 171 -0.52 -24.46 2.75
N SER A 172 0.19 -25.47 2.23
CA SER A 172 1.04 -26.36 3.04
C SER A 172 2.28 -25.69 3.63
N SER A 173 2.60 -24.47 3.23
CA SER A 173 3.73 -23.70 3.77
C SER A 173 3.42 -23.01 5.10
N VAL A 174 2.14 -22.91 5.47
CA VAL A 174 1.71 -22.27 6.72
C VAL A 174 1.80 -23.27 7.87
N ASP A 175 2.72 -23.03 8.79
CA ASP A 175 2.81 -23.82 10.03
C ASP A 175 1.75 -23.41 11.06
N GLU A 176 1.55 -24.27 12.06
CA GLU A 176 0.53 -24.06 13.10
C GLU A 176 0.78 -22.78 13.92
N GLU A 177 2.04 -22.41 14.15
CA GLU A 177 2.38 -21.19 14.88
C GLU A 177 1.89 -19.94 14.15
N LEU A 178 2.21 -19.81 12.85
CA LEU A 178 1.75 -18.69 12.03
C LEU A 178 0.23 -18.71 11.89
N LEU A 179 -0.34 -19.89 11.67
CA LEU A 179 -1.78 -20.07 11.54
C LEU A 179 -2.52 -19.55 12.79
N MET A 180 -2.07 -19.95 13.98
CA MET A 180 -2.69 -19.57 15.24
C MET A 180 -2.48 -18.08 15.54
N MET A 181 -1.28 -17.56 15.32
CA MET A 181 -1.01 -16.13 15.48
C MET A 181 -1.92 -15.28 14.59
N SER A 182 -2.06 -15.65 13.33
CA SER A 182 -2.95 -14.98 12.39
C SER A 182 -4.42 -15.13 12.76
N PHE A 183 -4.83 -16.31 13.24
CA PHE A 183 -6.21 -16.56 13.63
C PHE A 183 -6.62 -15.70 14.83
N LEU A 184 -5.77 -15.58 15.85
CA LEU A 184 -6.04 -14.69 16.97
C LEU A 184 -6.27 -13.24 16.49
N ARG A 185 -5.47 -12.75 15.53
CA ARG A 185 -5.63 -11.42 14.94
C ARG A 185 -6.82 -11.29 13.98
N TYR A 186 -7.32 -12.40 13.45
CA TYR A 186 -8.55 -12.45 12.65
C TYR A 186 -9.79 -12.32 13.53
N LEU A 187 -9.76 -12.87 14.75
CA LEU A 187 -10.87 -12.81 15.70
C LEU A 187 -11.11 -11.40 16.26
N SER A 188 -12.37 -11.15 16.65
CA SER A 188 -12.73 -10.00 17.47
C SER A 188 -12.02 -10.02 18.81
N VAL A 189 -11.96 -8.86 19.48
CA VAL A 189 -11.26 -8.72 20.76
C VAL A 189 -11.81 -9.71 21.78
N THR A 190 -13.14 -9.79 21.89
CA THR A 190 -13.83 -10.70 22.80
C THR A 190 -13.56 -12.18 22.48
N GLU A 191 -13.71 -12.59 21.22
CA GLU A 191 -13.44 -13.98 20.81
C GLU A 191 -11.96 -14.36 21.01
N ARG A 192 -11.05 -13.44 20.73
CA ARG A 192 -9.60 -13.63 20.93
C ARG A 192 -9.26 -13.84 22.39
N GLU A 193 -9.78 -13.00 23.28
CA GLU A 193 -9.57 -13.14 24.73
C GLU A 193 -10.09 -14.49 25.24
N SER A 194 -11.27 -14.92 24.78
CA SER A 194 -11.83 -16.24 25.12
C SER A 194 -10.98 -17.40 24.61
N VAL A 195 -10.43 -17.30 23.40
CA VAL A 195 -9.51 -18.30 22.84
C VAL A 195 -8.17 -18.30 23.59
N GLU A 196 -7.61 -17.15 23.94
CA GLU A 196 -6.36 -17.08 24.71
C GLU A 196 -6.52 -17.72 26.10
N LYS A 197 -7.58 -17.36 26.83
CA LYS A 197 -7.89 -17.95 28.15
C LYS A 197 -8.02 -19.47 28.10
N VAL A 198 -8.69 -20.02 27.07
CA VAL A 198 -8.88 -21.46 26.97
C VAL A 198 -7.60 -22.21 26.63
N LEU A 199 -6.73 -21.60 25.82
CA LEU A 199 -5.42 -22.15 25.49
C LEU A 199 -4.46 -22.11 26.69
N GLU A 200 -4.63 -21.15 27.60
CA GLU A 200 -3.90 -21.07 28.88
C GLU A 200 -4.43 -22.05 29.95
N GLY A 201 -5.59 -22.67 29.73
CA GLY A 201 -6.22 -23.59 30.68
C GLY A 201 -7.12 -22.91 31.72
N ASN A 202 -7.37 -21.61 31.59
CA ASN A 202 -8.14 -20.80 32.54
C ASN A 202 -9.65 -20.88 32.27
N LEU A 203 -10.22 -22.08 32.26
CA LEU A 203 -11.62 -22.30 31.87
C LEU A 203 -12.67 -21.77 32.87
N GLU A 204 -12.29 -21.50 34.11
CA GLU A 204 -13.21 -21.06 35.16
C GLU A 204 -13.62 -19.58 35.03
N GLU A 205 -12.91 -18.80 34.19
CA GLU A 205 -13.19 -17.39 33.86
C GLU A 205 -13.52 -17.18 32.36
N ILE A 206 -13.84 -18.27 31.65
CA ILE A 206 -14.24 -18.20 30.25
C ILE A 206 -15.68 -17.75 30.16
N ASP A 207 -15.92 -16.78 29.29
CA ASP A 207 -17.24 -16.54 28.78
C ASP A 207 -17.57 -17.70 27.81
N GLU A 208 -18.15 -18.79 28.34
CA GLU A 208 -18.48 -19.99 27.57
C GLU A 208 -19.44 -19.66 26.42
N GLU A 209 -20.21 -18.58 26.56
CA GLU A 209 -21.12 -18.05 25.53
C GLU A 209 -20.32 -17.50 24.35
N ASP A 210 -19.33 -16.62 24.59
CA ASP A 210 -18.47 -16.08 23.52
C ASP A 210 -17.73 -17.18 22.74
N LEU A 211 -17.24 -18.20 23.45
CA LEU A 211 -16.56 -19.32 22.81
C LEU A 211 -17.54 -20.18 22.01
N LEU A 212 -18.74 -20.43 22.53
CA LEU A 212 -19.78 -21.16 21.81
C LEU A 212 -20.28 -20.39 20.58
N ASP A 213 -20.37 -19.06 20.66
CA ASP A 213 -20.72 -18.17 19.56
C ASP A 213 -19.66 -18.21 18.47
N LEU A 214 -18.37 -18.14 18.84
CA LEU A 214 -17.27 -18.36 17.91
C LEU A 214 -17.38 -19.72 17.22
N PHE A 215 -17.56 -20.80 18.00
CA PHE A 215 -17.66 -22.15 17.46
C PHE A 215 -18.85 -22.26 16.50
N SER A 216 -20.00 -21.67 16.86
CA SER A 216 -21.21 -21.67 16.05
C SER A 216 -21.01 -20.91 14.75
N ARG A 217 -20.37 -19.74 14.80
CA ARG A 217 -19.98 -18.94 13.62
C ARG A 217 -19.02 -19.72 12.72
N MET A 218 -18.14 -20.53 13.30
CA MET A 218 -17.22 -21.40 12.57
C MET A 218 -17.85 -22.72 12.08
N GLY A 219 -19.13 -22.96 12.40
CA GLY A 219 -19.92 -24.10 11.93
C GLY A 219 -19.96 -25.30 12.89
N SER A 220 -19.62 -25.12 14.17
CA SER A 220 -19.74 -26.13 15.23
C SER A 220 -20.72 -25.67 16.30
N HIS A 221 -21.78 -26.44 16.55
CA HIS A 221 -22.82 -26.07 17.54
C HIS A 221 -22.56 -26.62 18.95
N CYS A 222 -21.36 -27.13 19.22
CA CYS A 222 -20.96 -27.59 20.54
C CYS A 222 -19.48 -27.28 20.81
N LEU A 223 -19.16 -27.14 22.09
CA LEU A 223 -17.79 -27.02 22.57
C LEU A 223 -17.15 -28.41 22.69
N PRO A 224 -15.92 -28.60 22.18
CA PRO A 224 -15.12 -29.79 22.42
C PRO A 224 -14.78 -29.95 23.90
N SER A 225 -14.33 -31.16 24.28
CA SER A 225 -13.70 -31.35 25.58
C SER A 225 -12.41 -30.54 25.71
N LYS A 226 -11.97 -30.28 26.94
CA LYS A 226 -10.73 -29.55 27.26
C LYS A 226 -9.51 -30.11 26.51
N ASP A 227 -9.39 -31.44 26.43
CA ASP A 227 -8.27 -32.10 25.76
C ASP A 227 -8.27 -31.91 24.22
N ASN A 228 -9.44 -31.62 23.64
CA ASN A 228 -9.62 -31.52 22.18
C ASN A 228 -9.77 -30.08 21.69
N ILE A 229 -9.94 -29.11 22.59
CA ILE A 229 -10.32 -27.75 22.22
C ILE A 229 -9.25 -27.06 21.38
N ARG A 230 -7.97 -27.24 21.71
CA ARG A 230 -6.84 -26.72 20.93
C ARG A 230 -6.87 -27.24 19.49
N ALA A 231 -7.07 -28.55 19.32
CA ALA A 231 -7.13 -29.17 18.00
C ALA A 231 -8.32 -28.64 17.19
N ALA A 232 -9.48 -28.44 17.84
CA ALA A 232 -10.64 -27.85 17.20
C ALA A 232 -10.39 -26.41 16.74
N ILE A 233 -9.75 -25.59 17.58
CA ILE A 233 -9.38 -24.20 17.23
C ILE A 233 -8.41 -24.18 16.04
N VAL A 234 -7.42 -25.08 16.01
CA VAL A 234 -6.49 -25.20 14.86
C VAL A 234 -7.25 -25.55 13.57
N VAL A 235 -8.21 -26.47 13.63
CA VAL A 235 -9.06 -26.80 12.48
C VAL A 235 -9.89 -25.59 12.02
N MET A 236 -10.44 -24.82 12.96
CA MET A 236 -11.17 -23.58 12.66
C MET A 236 -10.29 -22.53 12.00
N ALA A 237 -9.10 -22.31 12.54
CA ALA A 237 -8.11 -21.40 11.98
C ALA A 237 -7.75 -21.79 10.55
N HIS A 238 -7.47 -23.06 10.32
CA HIS A 238 -7.16 -23.58 8.99
C HIS A 238 -8.35 -23.41 8.03
N LYS A 239 -9.58 -23.66 8.49
CA LYS A 239 -10.79 -23.46 7.69
C LYS A 239 -10.94 -22.00 7.24
N ALA A 240 -10.98 -21.06 8.18
CA ALA A 240 -11.22 -19.64 7.92
C ALA A 240 -10.10 -18.99 7.08
N LEU A 241 -8.84 -19.26 7.43
CA LEU A 241 -7.72 -18.54 6.83
C LEU A 241 -7.22 -19.16 5.52
N LEU A 242 -7.47 -20.45 5.29
CA LEU A 242 -6.84 -21.20 4.18
C LEU A 242 -7.83 -22.01 3.33
N GLN A 243 -8.79 -22.74 3.91
CA GLN A 243 -9.71 -23.58 3.12
C GLN A 243 -10.78 -22.76 2.41
N GLU A 244 -11.50 -21.91 3.13
CA GLU A 244 -12.55 -21.06 2.56
C GLU A 244 -12.02 -20.10 1.48
N PRO A 245 -10.87 -19.42 1.68
CA PRO A 245 -10.30 -18.55 0.65
C PRO A 245 -9.45 -19.29 -0.39
N LYS A 246 -9.42 -20.63 -0.44
CA LYS A 246 -8.51 -21.41 -1.31
C LYS A 246 -8.56 -21.01 -2.78
N PHE A 247 -9.76 -20.80 -3.32
CA PHE A 247 -9.92 -20.35 -4.70
C PHE A 247 -9.29 -18.98 -4.94
N ILE A 248 -9.41 -18.05 -3.97
CA ILE A 248 -8.84 -16.71 -4.04
C ILE A 248 -7.31 -16.80 -3.93
N ILE A 249 -6.79 -17.65 -3.03
CA ILE A 249 -5.36 -17.94 -2.89
C ILE A 249 -4.77 -18.37 -4.24
N ASP A 250 -5.43 -19.29 -4.95
CA ASP A 250 -4.98 -19.76 -6.26
C ASP A 250 -5.00 -18.65 -7.32
N CYS A 251 -6.04 -17.81 -7.32
CA CYS A 251 -6.13 -16.65 -8.21
C CYS A 251 -5.00 -15.65 -7.95
N PHE A 252 -4.71 -15.35 -6.68
CA PHE A 252 -3.60 -14.47 -6.30
C PHE A 252 -2.26 -15.08 -6.71
N HIS A 253 -2.04 -16.37 -6.42
CA HIS A 253 -0.82 -17.09 -6.74
C HIS A 253 -0.41 -16.95 -8.21
N SER A 254 -1.37 -17.07 -9.13
CA SER A 254 -1.15 -16.91 -10.57
C SER A 254 -0.57 -15.54 -10.97
N SER A 255 -0.82 -14.50 -10.17
CA SER A 255 -0.33 -13.14 -10.39
C SER A 255 1.01 -12.85 -9.68
N ILE A 256 1.40 -13.67 -8.70
CA ILE A 256 2.55 -13.45 -7.81
C ILE A 256 3.77 -14.25 -8.24
N HIS A 257 3.57 -15.50 -8.68
CA HIS A 257 4.62 -16.50 -8.85
C HIS A 257 5.81 -16.04 -9.73
N ASN A 258 5.57 -15.14 -10.70
CA ASN A 258 6.62 -14.65 -11.61
C ASN A 258 7.16 -13.26 -11.25
N ALA A 259 6.53 -12.57 -10.30
CA ALA A 259 6.67 -11.12 -10.15
C ALA A 259 7.58 -10.71 -8.98
N VAL A 260 7.66 -11.50 -7.89
CA VAL A 260 8.43 -11.11 -6.71
C VAL A 260 9.25 -12.27 -6.12
N PRO A 261 10.48 -12.51 -6.63
CA PRO A 261 11.40 -13.51 -6.09
C PRO A 261 11.85 -13.28 -4.63
N ARG A 262 11.48 -12.15 -4.01
CA ARG A 262 11.86 -11.78 -2.64
C ARG A 262 10.82 -12.18 -1.58
N LEU A 263 9.63 -12.64 -1.97
CA LEU A 263 8.54 -13.02 -1.05
C LEU A 263 8.44 -14.54 -0.88
N LEU A 264 9.57 -15.20 -0.67
CA LEU A 264 9.70 -16.65 -0.79
C LEU A 264 9.80 -17.39 0.54
N THR A 265 9.71 -16.74 1.70
CA THR A 265 9.71 -17.45 2.99
C THR A 265 8.80 -16.80 4.01
N LYS A 266 8.34 -17.59 4.99
CA LYS A 266 7.64 -17.10 6.18
C LYS A 266 8.37 -15.92 6.82
N GLU A 267 9.68 -16.03 7.02
CA GLU A 267 10.52 -15.01 7.67
C GLU A 267 10.55 -13.71 6.84
N SER A 268 10.74 -13.82 5.52
CA SER A 268 10.77 -12.66 4.63
C SER A 268 9.44 -11.90 4.63
N ILE A 269 8.31 -12.61 4.68
CA ILE A 269 6.97 -12.02 4.74
C ILE A 269 6.76 -11.35 6.10
N MET A 270 7.11 -12.03 7.20
CA MET A 270 6.97 -11.47 8.55
C MET A 270 7.84 -10.21 8.74
N GLU A 271 9.09 -10.25 8.27
CA GLU A 271 9.98 -9.08 8.29
C GLU A 271 9.40 -7.93 7.45
N LEU A 272 8.86 -8.23 6.27
CA LEU A 272 8.24 -7.23 5.43
C LEU A 272 7.02 -6.58 6.13
N TYR A 273 6.16 -7.37 6.76
CA TYR A 273 5.03 -6.85 7.54
C TYR A 273 5.49 -5.94 8.67
N GLU A 274 6.47 -6.39 9.46
CA GLU A 274 7.01 -5.60 10.56
C GLU A 274 7.63 -4.30 10.04
N ASN A 275 8.41 -4.34 8.96
CA ASN A 275 9.06 -3.16 8.38
C ASN A 275 8.06 -2.16 7.80
N LYS A 276 6.93 -2.61 7.26
CA LYS A 276 5.92 -1.75 6.63
C LYS A 276 4.85 -1.25 7.60
N ARG A 277 4.65 -1.94 8.73
CA ARG A 277 3.67 -1.55 9.74
C ARG A 277 4.08 -0.24 10.44
N PRO A 278 3.25 0.81 10.38
CA PRO A 278 3.55 2.04 11.10
C PRO A 278 3.38 1.82 12.61
N THR A 279 4.32 2.36 13.37
CA THR A 279 4.21 2.51 14.83
C THR A 279 4.52 3.95 15.19
N ASN A 280 4.00 4.45 16.31
CA ASN A 280 4.23 5.84 16.72
C ASN A 280 5.73 6.15 16.81
N ARG A 281 6.54 5.16 17.22
CA ARG A 281 8.00 5.27 17.26
C ARG A 281 8.60 5.42 15.85
N LYS A 282 8.27 4.52 14.92
CA LYS A 282 8.80 4.56 13.54
C LYS A 282 8.42 5.87 12.86
N VAL A 283 7.15 6.27 12.92
CA VAL A 283 6.67 7.52 12.30
C VAL A 283 7.29 8.76 12.95
N ALA A 284 7.41 8.82 14.28
CA ALA A 284 8.07 9.93 14.95
C ALA A 284 9.57 10.04 14.61
N GLN A 285 10.24 8.93 14.29
CA GLN A 285 11.64 8.93 13.87
C GLN A 285 11.83 9.42 12.43
N MET A 286 10.83 9.25 11.57
CA MET A 286 10.83 9.72 10.18
C MET A 286 10.69 11.25 10.08
N ILE A 287 10.05 11.89 11.06
CA ILE A 287 9.84 13.34 11.07
C ILE A 287 11.17 14.07 11.25
N LYS A 288 11.56 14.87 10.26
CA LYS A 288 12.78 15.68 10.26
C LYS A 288 12.47 17.11 9.82
N PRO A 289 12.93 18.15 10.53
CA PRO A 289 12.82 19.50 10.01
C PRO A 289 13.70 19.67 8.77
N SER A 290 13.26 20.52 7.82
CA SER A 290 14.04 20.87 6.63
C SER A 290 15.32 21.63 6.97
N ASN A 291 15.33 22.34 8.10
CA ASN A 291 16.46 23.12 8.61
C ASN A 291 16.94 22.58 9.96
N GLU A 292 18.25 22.50 10.15
CA GLU A 292 18.84 22.08 11.44
C GLU A 292 18.70 23.14 12.55
N SER A 293 18.69 24.42 12.16
CA SER A 293 18.52 25.54 13.09
C SER A 293 17.07 26.02 13.07
N LEU A 294 16.32 25.69 14.12
CA LEU A 294 14.94 26.13 14.31
C LEU A 294 14.86 27.29 15.28
N ASN A 295 14.01 28.27 14.97
CA ASN A 295 13.68 29.32 15.94
C ASN A 295 12.79 28.75 17.06
N PRO A 296 12.60 29.48 18.19
CA PRO A 296 11.84 28.97 19.33
C PRO A 296 10.39 28.56 19.00
N GLN A 297 9.73 29.24 18.07
CA GLN A 297 8.35 28.94 17.67
C GLN A 297 8.28 27.67 16.82
N GLU A 298 9.19 27.53 15.85
CA GLU A 298 9.32 26.32 15.03
C GLU A 298 9.65 25.09 15.89
N GLN A 299 10.58 25.25 16.83
CA GLN A 299 10.95 24.19 17.78
C GLN A 299 9.76 23.78 18.65
N ALA A 300 8.93 24.73 19.10
CA ALA A 300 7.73 24.44 19.86
C ALA A 300 6.71 23.64 19.03
N VAL A 301 6.46 24.05 17.78
CA VAL A 301 5.52 23.35 16.89
C VAL A 301 6.03 21.97 16.48
N LEU A 302 7.33 21.80 16.24
CA LEU A 302 7.91 20.47 16.02
C LEU A 302 7.71 19.56 17.24
N THR A 303 7.86 20.12 18.44
CA THR A 303 7.61 19.39 19.70
C THR A 303 6.13 19.00 19.82
N TYR A 304 5.21 19.87 19.41
CA TYR A 304 3.77 19.57 19.37
C TYR A 304 3.45 18.44 18.38
N LEU A 305 4.02 18.47 17.17
CA LEU A 305 3.87 17.39 16.19
C LEU A 305 4.37 16.05 16.73
N LEU A 306 5.58 16.01 17.29
CA LEU A 306 6.15 14.77 17.84
C LEU A 306 5.32 14.25 19.02
N ARG A 307 4.81 15.14 19.87
CA ARG A 307 3.89 14.77 20.95
C ARG A 307 2.58 14.20 20.41
N TYR A 308 2.01 14.82 19.37
CA TYR A 308 0.78 14.39 18.72
C TYR A 308 0.94 12.98 18.16
N VAL A 309 1.93 12.76 17.29
CA VAL A 309 2.22 11.46 16.66
C VAL A 309 2.47 10.37 17.69
N ARG A 310 3.17 10.66 18.79
CA ARG A 310 3.41 9.71 19.87
C ARG A 310 2.16 9.29 20.65
N SER A 311 1.07 10.05 20.53
CA SER A 311 -0.18 9.82 21.27
C SER A 311 -1.33 9.24 20.43
N LEU A 312 -1.14 9.07 19.12
CA LEU A 312 -2.17 8.54 18.23
C LEU A 312 -2.42 7.06 18.49
N ASP A 313 -3.69 6.65 18.43
CA ASP A 313 -4.03 5.25 18.21
C ASP A 313 -3.61 4.79 16.80
N GLN A 314 -3.64 3.48 16.56
CA GLN A 314 -3.18 2.88 15.31
C GLN A 314 -3.90 3.44 14.08
N ARG A 315 -5.23 3.60 14.15
CA ARG A 315 -6.03 4.09 13.02
C ARG A 315 -5.67 5.54 12.68
N LYS A 316 -5.60 6.41 13.69
CA LYS A 316 -5.22 7.81 13.49
C LYS A 316 -3.78 7.95 13.00
N LEU A 317 -2.88 7.06 13.43
CA LEU A 317 -1.50 7.04 12.95
C LEU A 317 -1.42 6.70 11.46
N GLU A 318 -2.19 5.71 11.00
CA GLU A 318 -2.27 5.35 9.57
C GLU A 318 -2.86 6.49 8.73
N ILE A 319 -3.90 7.16 9.23
CA ILE A 319 -4.48 8.35 8.60
C ILE A 319 -3.47 9.49 8.52
N PHE A 320 -2.74 9.77 9.61
CA PHE A 320 -1.68 10.78 9.63
C PHE A 320 -0.57 10.46 8.63
N LEU A 321 -0.10 9.21 8.60
CA LEU A 321 0.94 8.79 7.66
C LEU A 321 0.49 8.94 6.21
N ARG A 322 -0.76 8.57 5.91
CA ARG A 322 -1.35 8.73 4.59
C ARG A 322 -1.51 10.19 4.20
N PHE A 323 -1.95 11.04 5.13
CA PHE A 323 -1.99 12.49 4.91
C PHE A 323 -0.62 13.03 4.50
N CYS A 324 0.46 12.59 5.15
CA CYS A 324 1.81 13.08 4.86
C CYS A 324 2.41 12.50 3.58
N THR A 325 2.10 11.25 3.22
CA THR A 325 2.87 10.47 2.23
C THR A 325 2.05 9.90 1.07
N GLY A 326 0.73 9.94 1.16
CA GLY A 326 -0.19 9.19 0.30
C GLY A 326 -0.26 7.70 0.64
N SER A 327 0.34 7.23 1.73
CA SER A 327 0.38 5.81 2.11
C SER A 327 0.01 5.57 3.57
N SER A 328 -0.81 4.56 3.85
CA SER A 328 -1.07 4.08 5.22
C SER A 328 0.04 3.16 5.77
N VAL A 329 1.03 2.81 4.95
CA VAL A 329 2.18 1.97 5.33
C VAL A 329 3.51 2.68 5.07
N LEU A 330 4.59 2.21 5.71
CA LEU A 330 5.90 2.83 5.62
C LEU A 330 6.56 2.60 4.23
N CYS A 331 6.45 3.60 3.35
CA CYS A 331 7.01 3.57 1.99
C CYS A 331 8.06 4.68 1.71
N LYS A 332 8.32 5.55 2.69
CA LYS A 332 9.33 6.62 2.64
C LYS A 332 10.18 6.56 3.90
N ASP A 333 11.40 7.06 3.82
CA ASP A 333 12.35 7.03 4.95
C ASP A 333 12.20 8.23 5.89
N SER A 334 11.64 9.32 5.38
CA SER A 334 11.45 10.56 6.13
C SER A 334 10.13 11.26 5.78
N ILE A 335 9.68 12.10 6.71
CA ILE A 335 8.68 13.14 6.50
C ILE A 335 9.38 14.45 6.82
N GLU A 336 9.62 15.27 5.81
CA GLU A 336 10.26 16.57 5.97
C GLU A 336 9.26 17.59 6.51
N VAL A 337 9.63 18.36 7.53
CA VAL A 337 8.80 19.40 8.12
C VAL A 337 9.35 20.77 7.76
N THR A 338 8.53 21.56 7.08
CA THR A 338 8.79 22.97 6.77
C THR A 338 7.86 23.84 7.59
N PHE A 339 8.24 25.11 7.79
CA PHE A 339 7.47 26.03 8.62
C PHE A 339 7.05 27.28 7.86
N ASN A 340 5.85 27.78 8.16
CA ASN A 340 5.35 29.05 7.65
C ASN A 340 4.76 29.91 8.76
N ARG A 341 4.33 31.13 8.40
CA ARG A 341 3.73 32.10 9.34
C ARG A 341 2.23 32.29 9.10
N LEU A 342 1.54 31.34 8.46
CA LEU A 342 0.09 31.44 8.27
C LEU A 342 -0.60 31.55 9.64
N CYS A 343 -1.57 32.45 9.75
CA CYS A 343 -2.27 32.72 11.00
C CYS A 343 -3.75 33.03 10.75
N GLY A 344 -4.53 33.12 11.84
CA GLY A 344 -5.97 33.36 11.75
C GLY A 344 -6.69 32.32 10.89
N LEU A 345 -7.62 32.76 10.05
CA LEU A 345 -8.41 31.88 9.17
C LEU A 345 -7.59 31.19 8.07
N SER A 346 -6.37 31.65 7.80
CA SER A 346 -5.48 31.05 6.81
C SER A 346 -4.62 29.93 7.40
N ARG A 347 -4.53 29.82 8.73
CA ARG A 347 -3.69 28.82 9.42
C ARG A 347 -4.22 27.41 9.12
N ARG A 348 -3.32 26.55 8.65
CA ARG A 348 -3.60 25.14 8.39
C ARG A 348 -2.29 24.36 8.20
N PRO A 349 -2.20 23.11 8.67
CA PRO A 349 -1.23 22.15 8.18
C PRO A 349 -1.46 21.86 6.68
N VAL A 350 -0.38 21.69 5.92
CA VAL A 350 -0.45 21.34 4.50
C VAL A 350 0.53 20.20 4.24
N ALA A 351 0.08 19.13 3.58
CA ALA A 351 0.93 18.04 3.18
C ALA A 351 1.21 18.06 1.67
N HIS A 352 2.42 17.65 1.32
CA HIS A 352 2.87 17.39 -0.04
C HIS A 352 3.29 15.93 -0.18
N THR A 353 2.35 15.08 -0.57
CA THR A 353 2.53 13.62 -0.52
C THR A 353 3.62 13.11 -1.47
N CYS A 354 3.83 13.76 -2.63
CA CYS A 354 4.90 13.41 -3.57
C CYS A 354 6.29 13.43 -2.91
N GLY A 355 6.58 14.50 -2.15
CA GLY A 355 7.85 14.71 -1.48
C GLY A 355 7.88 14.25 -0.02
N ALA A 356 6.76 13.76 0.53
CA ALA A 356 6.59 13.52 1.96
C ALA A 356 6.93 14.76 2.81
N VAL A 357 6.44 15.94 2.41
CA VAL A 357 6.67 17.21 3.12
C VAL A 357 5.41 17.60 3.88
N LEU A 358 5.55 18.01 5.15
CA LEU A 358 4.50 18.57 5.98
C LEU A 358 4.86 20.02 6.33
N GLU A 359 4.12 20.96 5.77
CA GLU A 359 4.26 22.38 6.04
C GLU A 359 3.37 22.78 7.23
N LEU A 360 3.98 23.29 8.30
CA LEU A 360 3.31 23.66 9.55
C LEU A 360 3.42 25.15 9.86
N PRO A 361 2.31 25.81 10.22
CA PRO A 361 2.36 27.15 10.78
C PRO A 361 3.11 27.18 12.11
N CYS A 362 4.11 28.06 12.28
CA CYS A 362 4.78 28.27 13.57
C CYS A 362 3.98 29.18 14.53
N THR A 363 2.72 29.47 14.20
CA THR A 363 1.86 30.44 14.89
C THR A 363 0.90 29.80 15.90
N TYR A 364 1.07 28.52 16.22
CA TYR A 364 0.29 27.87 17.27
C TYR A 364 0.69 28.39 18.66
N SER A 365 -0.30 28.81 19.44
CA SER A 365 -0.13 29.29 20.81
C SER A 365 0.07 28.16 21.82
N SER A 366 -0.45 26.96 21.52
CA SER A 366 -0.44 25.84 22.46
C SER A 366 -0.58 24.48 21.77
N TYR A 367 -0.21 23.41 22.48
CA TYR A 367 -0.44 22.04 22.01
C TYR A 367 -1.92 21.69 21.81
N PRO A 368 -2.86 22.05 22.71
CA PRO A 368 -4.28 21.85 22.46
C PRO A 368 -4.78 22.46 21.15
N ASP A 369 -4.35 23.68 20.83
CA ASP A 369 -4.74 24.35 19.57
C ASP A 369 -4.21 23.59 18.35
N PHE A 370 -2.93 23.20 18.39
CA PHE A 370 -2.31 22.37 17.35
C PHE A 370 -3.05 21.05 17.15
N ARG A 371 -3.30 20.33 18.24
CA ARG A 371 -3.98 19.02 18.22
C ARG A 371 -5.38 19.14 17.64
N ALA A 372 -6.17 20.12 18.09
CA ALA A 372 -7.55 20.29 17.64
C ALA A 372 -7.61 20.59 16.13
N GLU A 373 -6.72 21.44 15.63
CA GLU A 373 -6.66 21.76 14.19
C GLU A 373 -6.19 20.55 13.37
N LEU A 374 -5.18 19.82 13.83
CA LEU A 374 -4.69 18.63 13.13
C LEU A 374 -5.70 17.48 13.15
N ASP A 375 -6.37 17.22 14.27
CA ASP A 375 -7.48 16.25 14.35
C ASP A 375 -8.61 16.62 13.38
N SER A 376 -8.96 17.92 13.29
CA SER A 376 -9.97 18.40 12.35
C SER A 376 -9.56 18.20 10.88
N VAL A 377 -8.28 18.36 10.56
CA VAL A 377 -7.74 18.12 9.21
C VAL A 377 -7.80 16.64 8.87
N LEU A 378 -7.36 15.78 9.78
CA LEU A 378 -7.31 14.32 9.56
C LEU A 378 -8.71 13.67 9.58
N SER A 379 -9.69 14.30 10.22
CA SER A 379 -11.08 13.83 10.24
C SER A 379 -11.87 14.24 8.99
N GLY A 380 -11.31 15.07 8.10
CA GLY A 380 -11.97 15.49 6.88
C GLY A 380 -11.93 14.38 5.82
N ASP A 381 -13.09 13.86 5.41
CA ASP A 381 -13.24 12.79 4.40
C ASP A 381 -12.76 13.16 2.98
N CYS A 382 -12.17 14.34 2.79
CA CYS A 382 -11.75 14.83 1.49
C CYS A 382 -10.29 15.30 1.54
N PHE A 383 -9.39 14.36 1.29
CA PHE A 383 -8.01 14.63 0.90
C PHE A 383 -7.97 15.26 -0.51
N THR A 384 -8.50 16.46 -0.70
CA THR A 384 -8.55 17.11 -2.03
C THR A 384 -7.13 17.52 -2.43
N MET A 385 -6.58 16.93 -3.49
CA MET A 385 -5.26 17.28 -3.99
C MET A 385 -5.34 18.47 -4.98
N ASP A 386 -4.67 19.59 -4.71
CA ASP A 386 -4.57 20.79 -5.57
C ASP A 386 -3.08 21.12 -5.86
N ILE A 387 -2.71 21.51 -7.08
CA ILE A 387 -1.36 22.01 -7.44
C ILE A 387 -1.33 23.55 -7.36
N LEU A 388 -0.17 24.08 -6.96
CA LEU A 388 0.20 25.51 -7.08
C LEU A 388 0.65 25.85 -8.50
#